data_AF-A0A8G1VVI4-F1
#
_entry.id   AF-A0A8G1VVI4-F1
#
_cell.length_a   1.000
_cell.length_b   1.000
_cell.length_c   1.000
_cell.angle_alpha   90.00
_cell.angle_beta   90.00
_cell.angle_gamma   90.00
#
_symmetry.space_group_name_H-M   'P 1'
#
loop_
_entity.id
_entity.type
_entity.pdbx_description
1 polymer ?
#
loop_
_entity_poly.entity_id
_entity_poly.type
_entity_poly.pdbx_seq_one_letter_code
_entity_poly.pdbx_strand_id
1 'polypeptide(L)'
;MKLIDVLNPPRFFSQAPLRHVRSLVACYPESRCTGLLLCYRDGTERILGQWYEDTDKRPEYDALASRDGSIMRFYLAQEDRDGILLRVGIVQDAAAAAPQADERFVDMMEGDEAYWLFTDYDDLIFAG
;
A
#
# COMPACT_ATOMS: atom_id res chain seq x y z
N MET A 1 -9.63 23.77 -8.49
CA MET A 1 -9.51 22.42 -9.06
C MET A 1 -8.56 22.50 -10.25
N LYS A 2 -7.27 22.26 -10.05
CA LYS A 2 -6.27 22.34 -11.11
C LYS A 2 -6.31 21.02 -11.89
N LEU A 3 -6.75 21.09 -13.13
CA LEU A 3 -6.78 20.02 -14.14
C LEU A 3 -5.39 19.40 -14.45
N ILE A 4 -4.35 19.81 -13.73
CA ILE A 4 -2.93 19.50 -14.01
C ILE A 4 -2.50 18.22 -13.30
N ASP A 5 -3.06 17.89 -12.12
CA ASP A 5 -2.66 16.69 -11.36
C ASP A 5 -3.21 15.38 -11.96
N VAL A 6 -4.13 15.47 -12.93
CA VAL A 6 -4.70 14.30 -13.61
C VAL A 6 -3.80 13.79 -14.75
N LEU A 7 -2.92 14.64 -15.31
CA LEU A 7 -2.20 14.28 -16.54
C LEU A 7 -0.91 13.48 -16.33
N ASN A 8 -0.36 13.45 -15.11
CA ASN A 8 0.82 12.64 -14.78
C ASN A 8 0.90 12.40 -13.27
N PRO A 9 0.03 11.53 -12.72
CA PRO A 9 0.00 11.28 -11.28
C PRO A 9 1.36 10.76 -10.79
N PRO A 10 1.75 11.06 -9.53
CA PRO A 10 2.86 10.38 -8.89
C PRO A 10 2.76 8.86 -9.07
N ARG A 11 3.84 8.27 -9.57
CA ARG A 11 3.98 6.82 -9.77
C ARG A 11 5.08 6.32 -8.86
N PHE A 12 4.71 5.43 -7.96
CA PHE A 12 5.64 4.78 -7.06
C PHE A 12 5.77 3.33 -7.46
N PHE A 13 7.00 2.84 -7.43
CA PHE A 13 7.33 1.52 -7.92
C PHE A 13 8.41 0.87 -7.07
N SER A 14 8.23 -0.41 -6.78
CA SER A 14 9.25 -1.28 -6.20
C SER A 14 9.57 -2.41 -7.17
N GLN A 15 10.77 -2.38 -7.76
CA GLN A 15 11.36 -3.50 -8.54
C GLN A 15 11.77 -4.69 -7.67
N ALA A 16 11.83 -4.49 -6.35
CA ALA A 16 12.26 -5.56 -5.46
C ALA A 16 11.06 -6.48 -5.18
N PRO A 17 11.17 -7.79 -5.49
CA PRO A 17 10.09 -8.73 -5.25
C PRO A 17 9.72 -8.78 -3.77
N LEU A 18 8.43 -8.86 -3.47
CA LEU A 18 7.94 -8.86 -2.08
C LEU A 18 8.48 -9.97 -1.19
N ARG A 19 8.93 -11.10 -1.76
CA ARG A 19 9.58 -12.18 -0.98
C ARG A 19 10.78 -11.69 -0.17
N HIS A 20 11.38 -10.58 -0.60
CA HIS A 20 12.49 -9.95 0.10
C HIS A 20 12.05 -8.98 1.19
N VAL A 21 10.78 -8.63 1.29
CA VAL A 21 10.24 -7.77 2.36
C VAL A 21 10.16 -8.58 3.66
N ARG A 22 10.77 -8.03 4.72
CA ARG A 22 10.78 -8.58 6.08
C ARG A 22 9.66 -7.98 6.92
N SER A 23 9.49 -6.67 6.81
CA SER A 23 8.49 -5.91 7.55
C SER A 23 8.12 -4.67 6.74
N LEU A 24 6.98 -4.09 7.05
CA LEU A 24 6.58 -2.81 6.51
C LEU A 24 5.99 -1.92 7.59
N VAL A 25 6.01 -0.62 7.33
CA VAL A 25 5.28 0.38 8.10
C VAL A 25 4.37 1.14 7.17
N ALA A 26 3.07 1.15 7.43
CA ALA A 26 2.10 1.94 6.68
C ALA A 26 1.90 3.32 7.32
N CYS A 27 1.81 4.37 6.51
CA CYS A 27 1.70 5.76 6.91
C CYS A 27 0.30 6.30 6.63
N TYR A 28 -0.33 6.85 7.67
CA TYR A 28 -1.69 7.37 7.66
C TYR A 28 -1.72 8.80 8.20
N PRO A 29 -1.57 9.83 7.34
CA PRO A 29 -1.71 11.23 7.76
C PRO A 29 -3.11 11.53 8.34
N GLU A 30 -4.13 10.83 7.84
CA GLU A 30 -5.52 10.81 8.34
C GLU A 30 -6.09 9.39 8.15
N SER A 31 -7.26 9.21 7.56
CA SER A 31 -7.89 7.88 7.36
C SER A 31 -7.42 7.11 6.11
N ARG A 32 -6.47 7.67 5.35
CA ARG A 32 -5.96 7.12 4.09
C ARG A 32 -4.52 6.69 4.25
N CYS A 33 -4.18 5.49 3.77
CA CYS A 33 -2.80 5.07 3.65
C CYS A 33 -2.17 5.79 2.46
N THR A 34 -1.15 6.61 2.70
CA THR A 34 -0.48 7.37 1.62
C THR A 34 0.89 6.83 1.27
N GLY A 35 1.50 6.02 2.15
CA GLY A 35 2.83 5.49 1.92
C GLY A 35 3.16 4.27 2.77
N LEU A 36 4.14 3.52 2.29
CA LEU A 36 4.70 2.33 2.91
C LEU A 36 6.21 2.47 3.01
N LEU A 37 6.77 2.25 4.19
CA LEU A 37 8.18 1.97 4.37
C LEU A 37 8.38 0.45 4.33
N LEU A 38 8.99 -0.04 3.27
CA LEU A 38 9.33 -1.45 3.08
C LEU A 38 10.74 -1.71 3.60
N CYS A 39 10.87 -2.61 4.57
CA CYS A 39 12.17 -3.07 5.08
C CYS A 39 12.46 -4.45 4.49
N TYR A 40 13.52 -4.56 3.70
CA TYR A 40 13.94 -5.81 3.06
C TYR A 40 14.86 -6.63 3.98
N ARG A 41 15.00 -7.93 3.66
CA ARG A 41 15.82 -8.89 4.41
C ARG A 41 17.31 -8.58 4.35
N ASP A 42 17.77 -7.93 3.29
CA ASP A 42 19.15 -7.46 3.14
C ASP A 42 19.44 -6.19 3.96
N GLY A 43 18.44 -5.65 4.67
CA GLY A 43 18.52 -4.43 5.45
C GLY A 43 18.25 -3.16 4.64
N THR A 44 17.99 -3.26 3.33
CA THR A 44 17.58 -2.12 2.51
C THR A 44 16.21 -1.64 2.94
N GLU A 45 16.00 -0.32 2.91
CA GLU A 45 14.69 0.29 3.11
C GLU A 45 14.26 1.06 1.85
N ARG A 46 12.98 0.97 1.48
CA ARG A 46 12.39 1.72 0.38
C ARG A 46 11.04 2.28 0.77
N ILE A 47 10.75 3.46 0.28
CA ILE A 47 9.43 4.09 0.40
C ILE A 47 8.65 3.80 -0.88
N LEU A 48 7.42 3.30 -0.72
CA LEU A 48 6.42 3.17 -1.78
C LEU A 48 5.25 4.10 -1.42
N GLY A 49 4.94 5.07 -2.28
CA GLY A 49 3.95 6.10 -1.98
C GLY A 49 4.57 7.37 -1.37
N GLN A 50 3.73 8.17 -0.72
CA GLN A 50 4.11 9.40 -0.03
C GLN A 50 4.35 9.15 1.46
N TRP A 51 5.56 9.47 1.90
CA TRP A 51 5.99 9.38 3.30
C TRP A 51 6.12 10.78 3.90
N TYR A 52 5.68 10.93 5.14
CA TYR A 52 5.67 12.20 5.86
C TYR A 52 6.53 12.05 7.11
N GLU A 53 7.56 12.87 7.27
CA GLU A 53 8.48 12.82 8.42
C GLU A 53 8.20 13.92 9.46
N ASP A 54 7.66 15.07 9.01
CA ASP A 54 7.45 16.26 9.84
C ASP A 54 6.23 17.05 9.35
N THR A 55 5.06 16.70 9.89
CA THR A 55 3.78 17.38 9.60
C THR A 55 3.14 17.85 10.90
N ASP A 56 2.42 18.98 10.84
CA ASP A 56 1.74 19.58 12.00
C ASP A 56 0.80 18.60 12.72
N LYS A 57 0.25 17.64 11.97
CA LYS A 57 -0.38 16.42 12.49
C LYS A 57 0.55 15.25 12.22
N ARG A 58 1.09 14.61 13.26
CA ARG A 58 1.93 13.41 13.08
C ARG A 58 1.10 12.29 12.45
N PRO A 59 1.57 11.65 11.37
CA PRO A 59 0.89 10.50 10.79
C PRO A 59 0.83 9.36 11.80
N GLU A 60 -0.22 8.57 11.73
CA GLU A 60 -0.24 7.26 12.38
C GLU A 60 0.60 6.28 11.57
N TYR A 61 1.33 5.42 12.27
CA TYR A 61 2.16 4.39 11.65
C TYR A 61 1.76 3.01 12.15
N ASP A 62 1.46 2.11 11.23
CA ASP A 62 1.15 0.72 11.55
C ASP A 62 2.26 -0.22 11.06
N ALA A 63 2.88 -0.95 11.98
CA ALA A 63 4.02 -1.81 11.70
C ALA A 63 3.58 -3.26 11.56
N LEU A 64 3.78 -3.84 10.37
CA LEU A 64 3.38 -5.20 10.05
C LEU A 64 4.61 -6.06 9.77
N ALA A 65 4.69 -7.22 10.42
CA ALA A 65 5.72 -8.22 10.18
C ALA A 65 5.28 -9.18 9.07
N SER A 66 6.16 -9.42 8.11
CA SER A 66 5.96 -10.42 7.05
C SER A 66 6.77 -11.68 7.33
N ARG A 67 6.23 -12.83 6.92
CA ARG A 67 6.88 -14.16 6.97
C ARG A 67 6.90 -14.78 5.57
N ASP A 68 7.68 -15.83 5.37
CA ASP A 68 7.64 -16.61 4.12
C ASP A 68 6.20 -17.07 3.82
N GLY A 69 5.76 -16.94 2.57
CA GLY A 69 4.38 -17.23 2.16
C GLY A 69 3.33 -16.19 2.56
N SER A 70 3.72 -15.05 3.16
CA SER A 70 2.76 -13.98 3.47
C SER A 70 2.30 -13.27 2.21
N ILE A 71 1.02 -12.93 2.18
CA ILE A 71 0.38 -12.14 1.13
C ILE A 71 0.15 -10.74 1.70
N MET A 72 0.57 -9.72 0.97
CA MET A 72 0.26 -8.34 1.31
C MET A 72 -1.06 -7.97 0.66
N ARG A 73 -2.03 -7.54 1.47
CA ARG A 73 -3.36 -7.16 1.01
C ARG A 73 -3.58 -5.67 1.16
N PHE A 74 -3.91 -5.03 0.05
CA PHE A 74 -4.29 -3.62 -0.02
C PHE A 74 -5.81 -3.53 0.00
N TYR A 75 -6.40 -2.88 1.00
CA TYR A 75 -7.85 -2.74 1.13
C TYR A 75 -8.27 -1.34 0.69
N LEU A 76 -9.18 -1.30 -0.28
CA LEU A 76 -9.67 -0.08 -0.89
C LEU A 76 -11.13 0.15 -0.51
N ALA A 77 -11.50 1.43 -0.32
CA ALA A 77 -12.88 1.85 -0.19
C ALA A 77 -13.67 1.44 -1.45
N GLN A 78 -14.87 0.88 -1.27
CA GLN A 78 -15.77 0.58 -2.38
C GLN A 78 -16.62 1.82 -2.69
N GLU A 79 -16.10 2.73 -3.50
CA GLU A 79 -16.90 3.77 -4.15
C GLU A 79 -16.95 3.57 -5.66
N ASP A 80 -18.00 4.09 -6.31
CA ASP A 80 -18.46 3.71 -7.66
C ASP A 80 -17.44 3.85 -8.79
N ARG A 81 -16.27 4.50 -8.59
CA ARG A 81 -15.27 4.69 -9.67
C ARG A 81 -13.81 4.70 -9.24
N ASP A 82 -13.49 5.20 -8.04
CA ASP A 82 -12.13 5.47 -7.59
C ASP A 82 -11.90 4.79 -6.23
N GLY A 83 -10.83 4.01 -6.10
CA GLY A 83 -10.54 3.22 -4.91
C GLY A 83 -9.55 3.94 -4.02
N ILE A 84 -9.96 4.42 -2.85
CA ILE A 84 -9.03 4.98 -1.85
C ILE A 84 -8.40 3.85 -1.04
N LEU A 85 -7.07 3.79 -0.94
CA LEU A 85 -6.37 2.84 -0.08
C LEU A 85 -6.59 3.20 1.41
N LEU A 86 -7.38 2.37 2.09
CA LEU A 86 -7.73 2.58 3.49
C LEU A 86 -6.74 1.94 4.44
N ARG A 87 -6.26 0.74 4.12
CA ARG A 87 -5.36 -0.03 4.98
C ARG A 87 -4.55 -1.04 4.18
N VAL A 88 -3.40 -1.40 4.72
CA VAL A 88 -2.60 -2.53 4.25
C VAL A 88 -2.57 -3.59 5.34
N GLY A 89 -2.70 -4.85 4.95
CA GLY A 89 -2.66 -6.00 5.85
C GLY A 89 -1.68 -7.05 5.37
N ILE A 90 -1.24 -7.90 6.30
CA ILE A 90 -0.50 -9.12 6.00
C ILE A 90 -1.42 -10.30 6.29
N VAL A 91 -1.70 -11.13 5.27
CA VAL A 91 -2.52 -12.34 5.39
C VAL A 91 -1.68 -13.58 5.10
N GLN A 92 -1.95 -14.67 5.81
CA GLN A 92 -1.23 -15.94 5.64
C GLN A 92 -1.96 -16.90 4.70
N ASP A 93 -3.27 -16.73 4.57
CA ASP A 93 -4.13 -17.52 3.71
C ASP A 93 -5.20 -16.60 3.11
N ALA A 94 -5.10 -16.37 1.80
CA ALA A 94 -6.03 -15.51 1.08
C ALA A 94 -7.46 -16.06 1.10
N ALA A 95 -7.64 -17.38 1.23
CA ALA A 95 -8.95 -18.02 1.31
C ALA A 95 -9.58 -17.90 2.70
N ALA A 96 -8.76 -17.80 3.75
CA ALA A 96 -9.24 -17.62 5.13
C ALA A 96 -9.53 -16.15 5.47
N ALA A 97 -8.86 -15.21 4.80
CA ALA A 97 -9.13 -13.79 4.93
C ALA A 97 -10.32 -13.41 4.02
N ALA A 98 -11.55 -13.78 4.40
CA ALA A 98 -12.72 -13.28 3.68
C ALA A 98 -12.77 -11.74 3.79
N PRO A 99 -12.96 -11.01 2.67
CA PRO A 99 -13.18 -9.56 2.74
C PRO A 99 -14.42 -9.28 3.60
N GLN A 100 -14.42 -8.16 4.32
CA GLN A 100 -15.67 -7.66 4.87
C GLN A 100 -16.60 -7.34 3.70
N ALA A 101 -17.92 -7.55 3.88
CA ALA A 101 -18.89 -7.04 2.92
C ALA A 101 -18.60 -5.54 2.78
N ASP A 102 -18.32 -5.09 1.56
CA ASP A 102 -18.02 -3.71 1.18
C ASP A 102 -16.52 -3.30 1.10
N GLU A 103 -15.57 -4.22 1.25
CA GLU A 103 -14.14 -3.94 0.98
C GLU A 103 -13.67 -4.55 -0.35
N ARG A 104 -13.18 -3.70 -1.27
CA ARG A 104 -12.36 -4.17 -2.40
C ARG A 104 -10.94 -4.40 -1.91
N PHE A 105 -10.25 -5.40 -2.45
CA PHE A 105 -8.84 -5.58 -2.15
C PHE A 105 -8.02 -5.97 -3.39
N VAL A 106 -6.71 -5.71 -3.29
CA VAL A 106 -5.68 -6.22 -4.20
C VAL A 106 -4.72 -7.05 -3.36
N ASP A 107 -4.55 -8.31 -3.76
CA ASP A 107 -3.55 -9.19 -3.17
C ASP A 107 -2.26 -9.10 -3.96
N MET A 108 -1.17 -9.07 -3.20
CA MET A 108 0.17 -9.12 -3.71
C MET A 108 0.87 -10.33 -3.09
N MET A 109 1.26 -11.25 -3.96
CA MET A 109 1.79 -12.55 -3.60
C MET A 109 3.32 -12.53 -3.53
N GLU A 110 3.87 -13.66 -3.08
CA GLU A 110 5.31 -13.86 -3.04
C GLU A 110 5.90 -13.83 -4.46
N GLY A 111 6.79 -12.85 -4.71
CA GLY A 111 7.49 -12.70 -5.99
C GLY A 111 6.97 -11.56 -6.86
N ASP A 112 5.77 -11.04 -6.56
CA ASP A 112 5.17 -9.93 -7.29
C ASP A 112 5.97 -8.62 -7.08
N GLU A 113 5.82 -7.72 -8.05
CA GLU A 113 6.21 -6.32 -8.00
C GLU A 113 5.00 -5.40 -7.82
N ALA A 114 5.17 -4.30 -7.09
CA ALA A 114 4.07 -3.41 -6.72
C ALA A 114 4.17 -2.10 -7.50
N TYR A 115 3.08 -1.75 -8.17
CA TYR A 115 2.90 -0.45 -8.83
C TYR A 115 1.75 0.28 -8.16
N TRP A 116 2.02 1.50 -7.68
CA TRP A 116 1.02 2.34 -7.05
C TRP A 116 0.96 3.70 -7.75
N LEU A 117 -0.16 3.96 -8.42
CA LEU A 117 -0.50 5.28 -8.93
C LEU A 117 -1.40 5.98 -7.92
N PHE A 118 -1.03 7.20 -7.56
CA PHE A 118 -1.63 7.93 -6.46
C PHE A 118 -2.09 9.30 -6.95
N THR A 119 -3.33 9.69 -6.62
CA THR A 119 -3.83 11.06 -6.70
C THR A 119 -4.46 11.47 -5.37
N ASP A 120 -4.87 12.72 -5.21
CA ASP A 120 -5.59 13.15 -3.99
C ASP A 120 -6.94 12.44 -3.79
N TYR A 121 -7.48 11.79 -4.83
CA TYR A 121 -8.83 11.24 -4.86
C TYR A 121 -8.91 9.76 -5.24
N ASP A 122 -7.79 9.13 -5.61
CA ASP A 122 -7.79 7.76 -6.12
C ASP A 122 -6.43 7.07 -5.89
N ASP A 123 -6.49 5.76 -5.61
CA ASP A 123 -5.37 4.84 -5.53
C ASP A 123 -5.57 3.67 -6.48
N LEU A 124 -4.66 3.54 -7.44
CA LEU A 124 -4.63 2.40 -8.34
C LEU A 124 -3.38 1.57 -8.06
N ILE A 125 -3.62 0.35 -7.59
CA ILE A 125 -2.56 -0.59 -7.20
C ILE A 125 -2.60 -1.80 -8.12
N PHE A 126 -1.46 -2.12 -8.71
CA PHE A 126 -1.22 -3.33 -9.48
C PHE A 126 -0.15 -4.18 -8.80
N ALA A 127 -0.43 -5.47 -8.70
CA ALA A 127 0.47 -6.51 -8.24
C ALA A 127 0.62 -7.55 -9.36
N GLY A 128 1.86 -7.87 -9.74
CA GLY A 128 2.14 -8.90 -10.75
C GLY A 128 3.62 -9.09 -11.04
#